data_AF-A0A7I0IHR2-F1
#
_entry.id   AF-A0A7I0IHR2-F1
#
_cell.length_a   1.000
_cell.length_b   1.000
_cell.length_c   1.000
_cell.angle_alpha   90.00
_cell.angle_beta   90.00
_cell.angle_gamma   90.00
#
_symmetry.space_group_name_H-M   'P 1'
#
loop_
_entity.id
_entity.type
_entity.pdbx_description
1 polymer ?
#
loop_
_entity_poly.entity_id
_entity_poly.type
_entity_poly.pdbx_seq_one_letter_code
_entity_poly.pdbx_strand_id
1 'polypeptide(L)'
;MNHKEFHYFLKEQKFYKNLSKVSKFISISFLLVYLYLLFRSRYTASPLIVVINYLAIFTGFSGLISFKYFEIPSILLSVFEQGNQSSFYLLNGEEKKYVWRKAGREDELPSDPNPEWIVKTLQLEERFPWKKIGKLYLSFYITVILFSVYYLTSVYLETGFQN
;
A
#
# COMPACT_ATOMS: atom_id res chain seq x y z
N MET A 1 8.32 25.70 -14.37
CA MET A 1 7.85 24.92 -15.53
C MET A 1 7.25 23.63 -15.02
N ASN A 2 6.04 23.31 -15.48
CA ASN A 2 5.17 22.28 -14.92
C ASN A 2 5.52 20.93 -15.57
N HIS A 3 6.52 20.21 -15.03
CA HIS A 3 6.92 18.92 -15.59
C HIS A 3 5.80 17.90 -15.37
N LYS A 4 5.19 17.41 -16.47
CA LYS A 4 4.11 16.41 -16.45
C LYS A 4 4.48 15.19 -15.60
N GLU A 5 5.74 14.78 -15.66
CA GLU A 5 6.32 13.67 -14.88
C GLU A 5 6.24 13.91 -13.36
N PHE A 6 6.54 15.12 -12.90
CA PHE A 6 6.43 15.45 -11.48
C PHE A 6 4.97 15.42 -11.01
N HIS A 7 4.03 15.88 -11.85
CA HIS A 7 2.61 15.79 -11.54
C HIS A 7 2.12 14.33 -11.46
N TYR A 8 2.60 13.44 -12.34
CA TYR A 8 2.32 12.01 -12.24
C TYR A 8 2.86 11.41 -10.94
N PHE A 9 4.08 11.77 -10.55
CA PHE A 9 4.65 11.39 -9.26
C PHE A 9 3.81 11.90 -8.07
N LEU A 10 3.36 13.16 -8.07
CA LEU A 10 2.49 13.68 -7.01
C LEU A 10 1.14 12.94 -6.94
N LYS A 11 0.56 12.61 -8.10
CA LYS A 11 -0.68 11.81 -8.18
C LYS A 11 -0.48 10.42 -7.60
N GLU A 12 0.66 9.78 -7.92
CA GLU A 12 1.08 8.50 -7.35
C GLU A 12 1.17 8.57 -5.82
N GLN A 13 1.88 9.58 -5.28
CA GLN A 13 2.02 9.79 -3.83
C GLN A 13 0.66 10.02 -3.13
N LYS A 14 -0.23 10.79 -3.76
CA LYS A 14 -1.59 11.02 -3.25
C LYS A 14 -2.41 9.72 -3.21
N PHE A 15 -2.30 8.90 -4.26
CA PHE A 15 -2.96 7.60 -4.31
C PHE A 15 -2.47 6.69 -3.18
N TYR A 16 -1.16 6.63 -2.93
CA TYR A 16 -0.59 5.82 -1.84
C TYR A 16 -1.06 6.27 -0.46
N LYS A 17 -1.07 7.59 -0.21
CA LYS A 17 -1.60 8.15 1.03
C LYS A 17 -3.07 7.80 1.24
N ASN A 18 -3.88 7.88 0.18
CA ASN A 18 -5.30 7.55 0.25
C ASN A 18 -5.51 6.04 0.50
N LEU A 19 -4.77 5.16 -0.18
CA LEU A 19 -4.88 3.72 0.00
C LEU A 19 -4.49 3.31 1.43
N SER A 20 -3.43 3.90 1.98
CA SER A 20 -3.05 3.70 3.39
C SER A 20 -4.14 4.16 4.36
N LYS A 21 -4.77 5.31 4.13
CA LYS A 21 -5.89 5.79 4.95
C LYS A 21 -7.09 4.84 4.90
N VAL A 22 -7.46 4.38 3.70
CA VAL A 22 -8.57 3.43 3.50
C VAL A 22 -8.28 2.12 4.22
N SER A 23 -7.08 1.55 4.05
CA SER A 23 -6.67 0.33 4.75
C SER A 23 -6.76 0.50 6.28
N LYS A 24 -6.23 1.60 6.84
CA LYS A 24 -6.34 1.89 8.27
C LYS A 24 -7.80 2.01 8.73
N PHE A 25 -8.63 2.69 7.95
CA PHE A 25 -10.06 2.84 8.27
C PHE A 25 -10.75 1.47 8.31
N ILE A 26 -10.52 0.62 7.31
CA ILE A 26 -11.06 -0.75 7.26
C ILE A 26 -10.59 -1.57 8.47
N SER A 27 -9.29 -1.53 8.82
CA SER A 27 -8.76 -2.22 10.00
C SER A 27 -9.47 -1.78 11.28
N ILE A 28 -9.64 -0.46 11.47
CA ILE A 28 -10.29 0.10 12.66
C ILE A 28 -11.77 -0.31 12.69
N SER A 29 -12.47 -0.27 11.55
CA SER A 29 -13.86 -0.71 11.46
C SER A 29 -14.02 -2.18 11.86
N PHE A 30 -13.17 -3.08 11.34
CA PHE A 30 -13.22 -4.49 11.74
C PHE A 30 -12.89 -4.68 13.22
N LEU A 31 -11.94 -3.93 13.77
CA LEU A 31 -11.62 -3.97 15.19
C LEU A 31 -12.81 -3.54 16.06
N LEU A 32 -13.51 -2.47 15.68
CA LEU A 32 -14.71 -2.01 16.40
C LEU A 32 -15.83 -3.05 16.36
N VAL A 33 -16.08 -3.66 15.19
CA VAL A 33 -17.06 -4.75 15.05
C VAL A 33 -16.65 -5.96 15.88
N TYR A 34 -15.36 -6.33 15.88
CA TYR A 34 -14.83 -7.39 16.72
C TYR A 34 -15.06 -7.13 18.21
N LEU A 35 -14.67 -5.95 18.70
CA LEU A 35 -14.86 -5.57 20.11
C LEU A 35 -16.34 -5.56 20.48
N TYR A 36 -17.18 -5.01 19.60
CA TYR A 36 -18.63 -5.01 19.79
C TYR A 36 -19.19 -6.42 19.97
N LEU A 37 -18.84 -7.36 19.09
CA LEU A 37 -19.28 -8.75 19.20
C LEU A 37 -18.73 -9.45 20.45
N LEU A 38 -17.48 -9.16 20.81
CA LEU A 38 -16.82 -9.72 21.99
C LEU A 38 -17.48 -9.29 23.30
N PHE A 39 -17.93 -8.03 23.39
CA PHE A 39 -18.58 -7.50 24.61
C PHE A 39 -20.11 -7.62 24.62
N ARG A 40 -20.78 -7.73 23.47
CA ARG A 40 -22.26 -7.73 23.40
C ARG A 40 -22.90 -9.10 23.66
N SER A 41 -22.16 -10.21 23.63
CA SER A 41 -22.84 -11.52 23.69
C SER A 41 -21.97 -12.68 24.17
N ARG A 42 -22.68 -13.72 24.61
CA ARG A 42 -22.32 -15.15 24.73
C ARG A 42 -21.67 -15.75 23.45
N TYR A 43 -21.20 -14.95 22.49
CA TYR A 43 -20.61 -15.33 21.20
C TYR A 43 -19.11 -15.60 21.24
N THR A 44 -18.49 -15.69 22.41
CA THR A 44 -17.05 -15.97 22.55
C THR A 44 -16.58 -17.24 21.82
N ALA A 45 -17.49 -18.13 21.40
CA ALA A 45 -17.22 -19.32 20.59
C ALA A 45 -17.79 -19.29 19.15
N SER A 46 -18.34 -18.17 18.66
CA SER A 46 -18.93 -18.09 17.32
C SER A 46 -17.85 -18.04 16.24
N PRO A 47 -17.92 -18.90 15.20
CA PRO A 47 -17.01 -18.87 14.04
C PRO A 47 -16.89 -17.49 13.38
N LEU A 48 -17.91 -16.64 13.51
CA LEU A 48 -17.93 -15.27 12.98
C LEU A 48 -16.88 -14.36 13.63
N ILE A 49 -16.65 -14.49 14.95
CA ILE A 49 -15.64 -13.69 15.65
C ILE A 49 -14.24 -14.04 15.14
N VAL A 50 -14.00 -15.33 14.87
CA VAL A 50 -12.75 -15.84 14.31
C VAL A 50 -12.53 -15.27 12.91
N VAL A 51 -13.54 -15.28 12.04
CA VAL A 51 -13.47 -14.70 10.68
C VAL A 51 -13.14 -13.20 10.73
N ILE A 52 -13.79 -12.44 11.62
CA ILE A 52 -13.55 -10.98 11.75
C ILE A 52 -12.13 -10.70 12.26
N ASN A 53 -11.64 -11.50 13.22
CA ASN A 53 -10.28 -11.38 13.71
C ASN A 53 -9.24 -11.67 12.61
N TYR A 54 -9.42 -12.75 11.85
CA TYR A 54 -8.58 -13.06 10.70
C TYR A 54 -8.63 -11.96 9.63
N LEU A 55 -9.78 -11.35 9.38
CA LEU A 55 -9.88 -10.20 8.45
C LEU A 55 -9.11 -8.98 8.94
N ALA A 56 -9.15 -8.69 10.24
CA ALA A 56 -8.37 -7.60 10.83
C ALA A 56 -6.86 -7.85 10.71
N ILE A 57 -6.39 -9.07 11.03
CA ILE A 57 -4.99 -9.48 10.87
C ILE A 57 -4.58 -9.45 9.40
N PHE A 58 -5.41 -9.98 8.50
CA PHE A 58 -5.14 -10.01 7.07
C PHE A 58 -5.03 -8.60 6.50
N THR A 59 -5.93 -7.68 6.88
CA THR A 59 -5.85 -6.26 6.53
C THR A 59 -4.57 -5.61 7.04
N GLY A 60 -4.16 -5.92 8.28
CA GLY A 60 -2.89 -5.45 8.85
C GLY A 60 -1.68 -5.93 8.05
N PHE A 61 -1.64 -7.22 7.71
CA PHE A 61 -0.57 -7.83 6.91
C PHE A 61 -0.53 -7.26 5.47
N SER A 62 -1.69 -7.02 4.87
CA SER A 62 -1.81 -6.33 3.57
C SER A 62 -1.21 -4.93 3.59
N GLY A 63 -1.29 -4.24 4.74
CA GLY A 63 -0.64 -2.95 4.95
C GLY A 63 0.88 -3.02 4.88
N LEU A 64 1.49 -4.08 5.41
CA LEU A 64 2.95 -4.29 5.36
C LEU A 64 3.45 -4.59 3.95
N ILE A 65 2.73 -5.43 3.19
CA ILE A 65 3.06 -5.71 1.78
C ILE A 65 2.90 -4.44 0.92
N SER A 66 1.85 -3.67 1.18
CA SER A 66 1.64 -2.37 0.52
C SER A 66 2.80 -1.40 0.80
N PHE A 67 3.30 -1.36 2.04
CA PHE A 67 4.44 -0.51 2.39
C PHE A 67 5.68 -0.83 1.54
N LYS A 68 6.03 -2.12 1.39
CA LYS A 68 7.16 -2.55 0.56
C LYS A 68 6.97 -2.31 -0.93
N TYR A 69 5.73 -2.44 -1.41
CA TYR A 69 5.36 -2.09 -2.78
C TYR A 69 5.61 -0.60 -3.09
N PHE A 70 5.21 0.29 -2.19
CA PHE A 70 5.18 1.75 -2.42
C PHE A 70 6.44 2.49 -1.93
N GLU A 71 7.40 1.77 -1.33
CA GLU A 71 8.60 2.34 -0.70
C GLU A 71 9.50 3.11 -1.69
N ILE A 72 9.55 2.71 -2.97
CA ILE A 72 10.28 3.45 -4.01
C ILE A 72 9.32 4.01 -5.06
N PRO A 73 9.34 5.33 -5.32
CA PRO A 73 8.57 5.97 -6.39
C PRO A 73 8.81 5.36 -7.77
N SER A 74 7.75 5.26 -8.59
CA SER A 74 7.86 4.69 -9.94
C SER A 74 8.87 5.43 -10.83
N ILE A 75 9.03 6.73 -10.62
CA ILE A 75 9.99 7.57 -11.36
C ILE A 75 11.46 7.21 -11.05
N LEU A 76 11.77 6.66 -9.88
CA LEU A 76 13.10 6.15 -9.57
C LEU A 76 13.28 4.72 -10.06
N LEU A 77 12.20 3.92 -10.06
CA LEU A 77 12.23 2.59 -10.64
C LEU A 77 12.51 2.64 -12.16
N SER A 78 12.04 3.67 -12.87
CA SER A 78 12.33 3.81 -14.31
C SER A 78 13.79 4.11 -14.60
N VAL A 79 14.59 4.56 -13.63
CA VAL A 79 16.05 4.71 -13.79
C VAL A 79 16.70 3.36 -14.07
N PHE A 80 16.20 2.28 -13.47
CA PHE A 80 16.70 0.93 -13.74
C PHE A 80 16.38 0.46 -15.16
N GLU A 81 15.20 0.79 -15.68
CA GLU A 81 14.75 0.34 -17.01
C GLU A 81 15.28 1.23 -18.16
N GLN A 82 15.42 2.54 -17.92
CA GLN A 82 15.64 3.55 -18.96
C GLN A 82 16.96 4.32 -18.78
N GLY A 83 17.68 4.11 -17.67
CA GLY A 83 18.94 4.79 -17.37
C GLY A 83 18.80 6.31 -17.43
N ASN A 84 19.70 6.95 -18.20
CA ASN A 84 19.73 8.39 -18.43
C ASN A 84 18.48 8.95 -19.13
N GLN A 85 17.69 8.11 -19.80
CA GLN A 85 16.45 8.53 -20.46
C GLN A 85 15.25 8.54 -19.53
N SER A 86 15.42 8.15 -18.26
CA SER A 86 14.32 8.06 -17.32
C SER A 86 13.69 9.42 -17.01
N SER A 87 12.38 9.40 -16.73
CA SER A 87 11.62 10.59 -16.31
C SER A 87 12.23 11.32 -15.12
N PHE A 88 13.06 10.66 -14.30
CA PHE A 88 13.78 11.29 -13.20
C PHE A 88 14.75 12.38 -13.67
N TYR A 89 15.43 12.18 -14.80
CA TYR A 89 16.41 13.14 -15.31
C TYR A 89 15.77 14.39 -15.93
N LEU A 90 14.48 14.31 -16.29
CA LEU A 90 13.69 15.43 -16.80
C LEU A 90 13.25 16.42 -15.70
N LEU A 91 13.40 16.05 -14.43
CA LEU A 91 13.03 16.88 -13.28
C LEU A 91 14.08 17.96 -12.99
N ASN A 92 13.64 19.07 -12.39
CA ASN A 92 14.56 20.07 -11.88
C ASN A 92 15.24 19.62 -10.56
N GLY A 93 16.28 20.34 -10.12
CA GLY A 93 17.07 19.94 -8.94
C GLY A 93 16.26 19.81 -7.65
N GLU A 94 15.30 20.70 -7.41
CA GLU A 94 14.44 20.66 -6.21
C GLU A 94 13.43 19.50 -6.27
N GLU A 95 12.86 19.24 -7.45
CA GLU A 95 11.99 18.09 -7.71
C GLU A 95 12.73 16.77 -7.52
N LYS A 96 13.97 16.65 -8.01
CA LYS A 96 14.83 15.47 -7.82
C LYS A 96 15.09 15.21 -6.34
N LYS A 97 15.47 16.23 -5.57
CA LYS A 97 15.64 16.13 -4.12
C LYS A 97 14.34 15.70 -3.42
N TYR A 98 13.20 16.24 -3.84
CA TYR A 98 11.91 15.86 -3.26
C TYR A 98 11.56 14.40 -3.51
N VAL A 99 11.74 13.93 -4.76
CA VAL A 99 11.54 12.53 -5.14
C VAL A 99 12.48 11.61 -4.37
N TRP A 100 13.75 11.99 -4.23
CA TRP A 100 14.77 11.26 -3.47
C TRP A 100 14.37 11.08 -2.00
N ARG A 101 13.98 12.17 -1.34
CA ARG A 101 13.49 12.13 0.05
C ARG A 101 12.27 11.24 0.22
N LYS A 102 11.40 11.17 -0.79
CA LYS A 102 10.22 10.29 -0.77
C LYS A 102 10.54 8.81 -0.94
N ALA A 103 11.73 8.46 -1.39
CA ALA A 103 12.25 7.09 -1.36
C ALA A 103 12.81 6.68 0.01
N GLY A 104 12.64 7.52 1.05
CA GLY A 104 13.16 7.24 2.40
C GLY A 104 14.66 7.49 2.55
N ARG A 105 15.26 8.24 1.63
CA ARG A 105 16.66 8.65 1.70
C ARG A 105 16.76 10.05 2.29
N GLU A 106 17.45 10.17 3.42
CA GLU A 106 17.76 11.46 4.04
C GLU A 106 19.10 12.03 3.57
N ASP A 107 19.93 11.18 2.94
CA ASP A 107 21.22 11.55 2.39
C ASP A 107 21.07 12.56 1.24
N GLU A 108 22.05 13.45 1.11
CA GLU A 108 22.10 14.41 0.02
C GLU A 108 22.18 13.69 -1.33
N LEU A 109 21.28 14.07 -2.25
CA LEU A 109 21.36 13.65 -3.63
C LEU A 109 22.58 14.34 -4.26
N PRO A 110 23.52 13.60 -4.90
CA PRO A 110 24.63 14.18 -5.63
C PRO A 110 24.16 15.22 -6.64
N SER A 111 24.98 16.24 -6.91
CA SER A 111 24.63 17.30 -7.86
C SER A 111 24.38 16.76 -9.28
N ASP A 112 25.08 15.69 -9.66
CA ASP A 112 24.85 14.95 -10.90
C ASP A 112 24.77 13.44 -10.62
N PRO A 113 23.58 12.91 -10.29
CA PRO A 113 23.43 11.52 -9.87
C PRO A 113 23.39 10.61 -11.11
N ASN A 114 24.46 9.83 -11.35
CA ASN A 114 24.47 8.87 -12.46
C ASN A 114 23.46 7.72 -12.21
N PRO A 115 22.95 7.05 -13.28
CA PRO A 115 21.93 6.01 -13.12
C PRO A 115 22.43 4.82 -12.31
N GLU A 116 23.68 4.41 -12.52
CA GLU A 116 24.32 3.27 -11.86
C GLU A 116 24.40 3.47 -10.33
N TRP A 117 24.71 4.70 -9.90
CA TRP A 117 24.75 5.10 -8.50
C TRP A 117 23.35 5.06 -7.90
N ILE A 118 22.32 5.54 -8.61
CA ILE A 118 20.93 5.44 -8.14
C ILE A 118 20.51 3.98 -8.01
N VAL A 119 20.78 3.15 -9.03
CA VAL A 119 20.44 1.72 -9.04
C VAL A 119 21.12 1.00 -7.88
N LYS A 120 22.41 1.24 -7.67
CA LYS A 120 23.18 0.64 -6.57
C LYS A 120 22.73 1.13 -5.20
N THR A 121 22.53 2.43 -5.04
CA THR A 121 22.13 3.04 -3.76
C THR A 121 20.73 2.62 -3.34
N LEU A 122 19.82 2.42 -4.30
CA LEU A 122 18.47 1.94 -4.05
C LEU A 122 18.34 0.41 -4.14
N GLN A 123 19.43 -0.31 -4.45
CA GLN A 123 19.46 -1.76 -4.64
C GLN A 123 18.34 -2.23 -5.58
N LEU A 124 18.15 -1.53 -6.71
CA LEU A 124 17.02 -1.77 -7.61
C LEU A 124 17.09 -3.15 -8.30
N GLU A 125 18.30 -3.70 -8.49
CA GLU A 125 18.53 -5.02 -9.08
C GLU A 125 18.07 -6.17 -8.17
N GLU A 126 18.29 -6.03 -6.87
CA GLU A 126 17.91 -7.03 -5.86
C GLU A 126 16.43 -6.92 -5.49
N ARG A 127 15.75 -5.86 -5.98
CA ARG A 127 14.36 -5.61 -5.67
C ARG A 127 13.46 -6.61 -6.38
N PHE A 128 12.76 -7.39 -5.57
CA PHE A 128 11.66 -8.20 -6.04
C PHE A 128 10.64 -7.34 -6.82
N PRO A 129 9.96 -7.87 -7.85
CA PRO A 129 8.98 -7.13 -8.66
C PRO A 129 7.68 -6.88 -7.90
N TRP A 130 7.78 -6.19 -6.76
CA TRP A 130 6.70 -5.86 -5.85
C TRP A 130 5.57 -5.19 -6.63
N LYS A 131 5.86 -4.34 -7.61
CA LYS A 131 4.85 -3.64 -8.43
C LYS A 131 3.88 -4.58 -9.16
N LYS A 132 4.33 -5.76 -9.61
CA LYS A 132 3.47 -6.76 -10.25
C LYS A 132 2.72 -7.58 -9.20
N ILE A 133 3.45 -8.04 -8.18
CA ILE A 133 2.93 -8.92 -7.13
C ILE A 133 1.88 -8.21 -6.28
N GLY A 134 2.13 -6.96 -5.87
CA GLY A 134 1.18 -6.23 -5.04
C GLY A 134 -0.08 -5.82 -5.77
N LYS A 135 -0.10 -5.71 -7.11
CA LYS A 135 -1.36 -5.56 -7.85
C LYS A 135 -2.20 -6.81 -7.77
N LEU A 136 -1.59 -7.97 -8.00
CA LEU A 136 -2.27 -9.27 -7.90
C LEU A 136 -2.75 -9.51 -6.46
N TYR A 137 -1.91 -9.22 -5.48
CA TYR A 137 -2.25 -9.29 -4.07
C TYR A 137 -3.38 -8.33 -3.70
N LEU A 138 -3.34 -7.07 -4.15
CA LEU A 138 -4.40 -6.09 -3.89
C LEU A 138 -5.73 -6.54 -4.49
N SER A 139 -5.71 -7.10 -5.71
CA SER A 139 -6.90 -7.67 -6.34
C SER A 139 -7.48 -8.81 -5.51
N PHE A 140 -6.63 -9.77 -5.10
CA PHE A 140 -7.05 -10.88 -4.25
C PHE A 140 -7.58 -10.40 -2.89
N TYR A 141 -6.90 -9.45 -2.27
CA TYR A 141 -7.30 -8.82 -1.01
C TYR A 141 -8.69 -8.19 -1.11
N ILE A 142 -8.96 -7.40 -2.16
CA ILE A 142 -10.27 -6.77 -2.38
C ILE A 142 -11.36 -7.84 -2.55
N THR A 143 -11.09 -8.90 -3.32
CA THR A 143 -12.04 -10.01 -3.49
C THR A 143 -12.40 -10.68 -2.17
N VAL A 144 -11.39 -11.01 -1.35
CA VAL A 144 -11.60 -11.65 -0.03
C VAL A 144 -12.41 -10.74 0.89
N ILE A 145 -12.09 -9.44 0.94
CA ILE A 145 -12.79 -8.48 1.78
C ILE A 145 -14.25 -8.33 1.34
N LEU A 146 -14.52 -8.17 0.04
CA LEU A 146 -15.88 -8.03 -0.47
C LEU A 146 -16.71 -9.28 -0.19
N PHE A 147 -16.16 -10.47 -0.45
CA PHE A 147 -16.86 -11.73 -0.18
C PHE A 147 -17.15 -11.90 1.32
N SER A 148 -16.18 -11.56 2.16
CA SER A 148 -16.34 -11.63 3.62
C SER A 148 -17.37 -10.65 4.15
N VAL A 149 -17.37 -9.40 3.66
CA VAL A 149 -18.37 -8.39 4.03
C VAL A 149 -19.76 -8.81 3.56
N TYR A 150 -19.88 -9.34 2.35
CA TYR A 150 -21.14 -9.87 1.84
C TYR A 150 -21.66 -11.01 2.72
N TYR A 151 -20.81 -12.00 3.01
CA TYR A 151 -21.15 -13.12 3.88
C TYR A 151 -21.59 -12.66 5.28
N LEU A 152 -20.80 -11.79 5.92
CA LEU A 152 -21.12 -11.25 7.25
C LEU A 152 -22.45 -10.48 7.25
N THR A 153 -22.71 -9.70 6.21
CA THR A 153 -23.97 -8.96 6.06
C THR A 153 -25.15 -9.91 5.86
N SER A 154 -25.00 -10.95 5.04
CA SER A 154 -26.04 -11.96 4.80
C SER A 154 -26.42 -12.68 6.10
N VAL A 155 -25.42 -13.15 6.85
CA VAL A 155 -25.64 -13.84 8.12
C VAL A 155 -26.31 -12.90 9.14
N TYR A 156 -25.90 -11.62 9.19
CA TYR A 156 -26.56 -10.63 10.04
C TYR A 156 -28.03 -10.44 9.69
N LEU A 157 -28.37 -10.37 8.41
CA LEU A 157 -29.76 -10.17 7.97
C LEU A 157 -30.64 -11.39 8.25
N GLU A 158 -30.10 -12.60 8.11
CA GLU A 158 -30.85 -13.84 8.34
C GLU A 158 -31.06 -14.14 9.82
N THR A 159 -30.03 -13.94 10.64
CA THR A 159 -30.02 -14.44 12.02
C THR A 159 -29.86 -13.33 13.06
N GLY A 160 -29.56 -12.09 12.67
CA GLY A 160 -29.13 -11.05 13.61
C GLY A 160 -27.84 -11.42 14.34
N PHE A 161 -27.07 -12.38 13.78
CA PHE A 161 -26.02 -13.15 14.43
C PHE A 161 -26.47 -14.08 15.58
N GLN A 162 -27.78 -14.23 15.82
CA GLN A 162 -28.38 -15.17 16.78
C GLN A 162 -28.65 -16.53 16.10
N ASN A 163 -27.85 -17.55 16.44
CA ASN A 163 -28.27 -18.93 16.23
C ASN A 163 -29.58 -19.21 16.96
#